data_AF-A0A1H3QQL5-F1
#
_entry.id   AF-A0A1H3QQL5-F1
#
_cell.length_a   1.000
_cell.length_b   1.000
_cell.length_c   1.000
_cell.angle_alpha   90.00
_cell.angle_beta   90.00
_cell.angle_gamma   90.00
#
_symmetry.space_group_name_H-M   'P 1'
#
loop_
_entity.id
_entity.type
_entity.pdbx_description
1 polymer ?
#
loop_
_entity_poly.entity_id
_entity_poly.type
_entity_poly.pdbx_seq_one_letter_code
_entity_poly.pdbx_strand_id
1 'polypeptide(L)'
;MDMQEAAFTVTLCDYPNLPEQERNKAEARYARVLERQLGSAEQVSETLSLVQGLEDMPPEEISEDAKLAFTRWMKAARAATEAGMQGLGDGECSFFEVRRGWRH
;
A
#
# COMPACT_ATOMS: atom_id res chain seq x y z
N MET A 1 -10.19 9.81 -19.62
CA MET A 1 -10.00 8.94 -18.43
C MET A 1 -9.04 9.70 -17.56
N ASP A 2 -9.54 10.21 -16.45
CA ASP A 2 -8.85 11.11 -15.53
C ASP A 2 -7.57 10.45 -15.04
N MET A 3 -6.47 10.83 -15.69
CA MET A 3 -5.11 10.57 -15.25
C MET A 3 -4.86 11.47 -14.03
N GLN A 4 -5.63 11.25 -12.96
CA GLN A 4 -5.26 11.76 -11.66
C GLN A 4 -3.88 11.15 -11.41
N GLU A 5 -2.86 12.00 -11.35
CA GLU A 5 -1.55 11.66 -10.81
C GLU A 5 -1.75 11.16 -9.39
N ALA A 6 -2.11 9.88 -9.27
CA ALA A 6 -2.32 9.24 -7.99
C ALA A 6 -0.96 9.21 -7.31
N ALA A 7 -0.85 9.80 -6.11
CA ALA A 7 0.40 9.85 -5.36
C ALA A 7 1.01 8.45 -5.12
N PHE A 8 0.19 7.41 -5.23
CA PHE A 8 0.55 6.01 -5.25
C PHE A 8 -0.44 5.19 -6.08
N THR A 9 -0.04 3.98 -6.47
CA THR A 9 -0.86 2.98 -7.14
C THR A 9 -0.82 1.68 -6.34
N VAL A 10 -1.88 0.88 -6.46
CA VAL A 10 -2.01 -0.42 -5.79
C VAL A 10 -2.34 -1.47 -6.84
N THR A 11 -1.66 -2.60 -6.81
CA THR A 11 -1.89 -3.70 -7.74
C THR A 11 -1.97 -5.01 -6.98
N LEU A 12 -3.01 -5.81 -7.24
CA LEU A 12 -3.14 -7.15 -6.68
C LEU A 12 -2.31 -8.13 -7.50
N CYS A 13 -1.29 -8.69 -6.86
CA CYS A 13 -0.39 -9.70 -7.42
C CYS A 13 -0.79 -11.12 -6.95
N ASP A 14 -0.34 -12.12 -7.70
CA ASP A 14 -0.49 -13.55 -7.37
C ASP A 14 -1.94 -14.02 -7.12
N TYR A 15 -2.91 -13.37 -7.78
CA TYR A 15 -4.31 -13.79 -7.81
C TYR A 15 -4.77 -14.11 -9.25
N PRO A 16 -4.35 -15.26 -9.82
CA PRO A 16 -4.82 -15.71 -11.12
C PRO A 16 -6.32 -16.03 -11.07
N ASN A 17 -7.02 -15.83 -12.19
CA ASN A 17 -8.46 -16.10 -12.36
C ASN A 17 -9.43 -15.19 -11.59
N LEU A 18 -8.96 -14.12 -10.93
CA LEU A 18 -9.86 -13.12 -10.36
C LEU A 18 -10.49 -12.26 -11.47
N PRO A 19 -11.82 -12.08 -11.49
CA PRO A 19 -12.46 -11.14 -12.41
C PRO A 19 -11.90 -9.73 -12.22
N GLU A 20 -11.65 -9.01 -13.32
CA GLU A 20 -11.10 -7.65 -13.29
C GLU A 20 -11.94 -6.70 -12.41
N GLN A 21 -13.27 -6.87 -12.41
CA GLN A 21 -14.14 -6.08 -11.55
C GLN A 21 -13.87 -6.32 -10.05
N GLU A 22 -13.64 -7.56 -9.63
CA GLU A 22 -13.33 -7.89 -8.23
C GLU A 22 -11.93 -7.44 -7.87
N ARG A 23 -10.96 -7.55 -8.80
CA ARG A 23 -9.62 -7.00 -8.65
C ARG A 23 -9.65 -5.49 -8.42
N ASN A 24 -10.32 -4.74 -9.30
CA ASN A 24 -10.42 -3.28 -9.20
C ASN A 24 -11.11 -2.86 -7.90
N LYS A 25 -12.13 -3.60 -7.44
CA LYS A 25 -12.77 -3.36 -6.14
C LYS A 25 -11.80 -3.59 -4.98
N ALA A 26 -11.02 -4.67 -5.02
CA ALA A 26 -10.05 -5.00 -3.98
C ALA A 26 -8.92 -3.96 -3.90
N GLU A 27 -8.34 -3.58 -5.04
CA GLU A 27 -7.30 -2.56 -5.14
C GLU A 27 -7.82 -1.19 -4.66
N ALA A 28 -9.03 -0.80 -5.06
CA ALA A 28 -9.66 0.45 -4.60
C ALA A 28 -9.96 0.44 -3.10
N ARG A 29 -10.40 -0.70 -2.53
CA ARG A 29 -10.59 -0.85 -1.08
C ARG A 29 -9.28 -0.73 -0.33
N TYR A 30 -8.24 -1.39 -0.82
CA TYR A 30 -6.90 -1.34 -0.24
C TYR A 30 -6.40 0.10 -0.21
N ALA A 31 -6.39 0.79 -1.36
CA ALA A 31 -5.95 2.18 -1.46
C ALA A 31 -6.71 3.09 -0.48
N ARG A 32 -8.03 2.99 -0.44
CA ARG A 32 -8.88 3.80 0.43
C ARG A 32 -8.61 3.57 1.91
N VAL A 33 -8.36 2.33 2.32
CA VAL A 33 -8.03 2.02 3.72
C VAL A 33 -6.65 2.52 4.07
N LEU A 34 -5.68 2.39 3.16
CA LEU A 34 -4.32 2.87 3.34
C LEU A 34 -4.31 4.40 3.54
N GLU A 35 -5.02 5.15 2.70
CA GLU A 35 -5.21 6.60 2.84
C GLU A 35 -5.90 6.95 4.16
N ARG A 36 -6.89 6.18 4.58
CA ARG A 36 -7.59 6.42 5.85
C ARG A 36 -6.70 6.18 7.06
N GLN A 37 -5.79 5.21 7.00
CA GLN A 37 -4.87 4.89 8.11
C GLN A 37 -3.71 5.88 8.20
N LEU A 38 -3.19 6.35 7.06
CA LEU A 38 -2.04 7.28 7.01
C LEU A 38 -2.45 8.76 6.92
N GLY A 39 -3.70 9.03 6.55
CA GLY A 39 -4.31 10.37 6.56
C GLY A 39 -4.65 10.91 5.17
N SER A 40 -3.87 10.62 4.14
CA SER A 40 -4.08 11.08 2.75
C SER A 40 -3.18 10.31 1.77
N ALA A 41 -3.49 10.38 0.47
CA ALA A 41 -2.65 9.80 -0.58
C ALA A 41 -1.20 10.33 -0.59
N GLU A 42 -1.00 11.60 -0.26
CA GLU A 42 0.36 12.15 -0.14
C GLU A 42 1.13 11.51 1.02
N GLN A 43 0.51 11.41 2.19
CA GLN A 43 1.10 10.79 3.37
C GLN A 43 1.41 9.30 3.15
N VAL A 44 0.62 8.61 2.33
CA VAL A 44 0.93 7.25 1.87
C VAL A 44 2.26 7.24 1.09
N SER A 45 2.41 8.12 0.11
CA SER A 45 3.61 8.21 -0.74
C SER A 45 4.85 8.61 0.06
N GLU A 46 4.72 9.57 0.98
CA GLU A 46 5.79 10.00 1.88
C GLU A 46 6.23 8.88 2.84
N THR A 47 5.26 8.23 3.49
CA THR A 47 5.54 7.09 4.40
C THR A 47 6.20 5.94 3.64
N LEU A 48 5.71 5.61 2.44
CA LEU A 48 6.29 4.57 1.60
C LEU A 48 7.73 4.93 1.20
N SER A 49 8.01 6.19 0.86
CA SER A 49 9.36 6.65 0.53
C SER A 49 10.31 6.52 1.71
N LEU A 50 9.86 6.84 2.92
CA LEU A 50 10.64 6.66 4.15
C LEU A 50 10.94 5.18 4.38
N VAL A 51 9.91 4.32 4.30
CA VAL A 51 10.04 2.88 4.52
C VAL A 51 10.98 2.21 3.50
N GLN A 52 10.88 2.55 2.22
CA GLN A 52 11.79 2.06 1.19
C GLN A 52 13.23 2.52 1.43
N GLY A 53 13.41 3.75 1.92
CA GLY A 53 14.73 4.26 2.31
C GLY A 53 15.35 3.48 3.48
N LEU A 54 14.54 2.94 4.39
CA LEU A 54 15.01 2.16 5.52
C LEU A 54 15.63 0.82 5.16
N GLU A 55 15.23 0.21 4.04
CA GLU A 55 15.76 -1.09 3.61
C GLU A 55 17.26 -1.01 3.26
N ASP A 56 17.73 0.17 2.84
CA ASP A 56 19.13 0.44 2.48
C ASP A 56 19.95 1.02 3.65
N MET A 57 19.28 1.45 4.73
CA MET A 57 19.94 2.08 5.88
C MET A 57 20.34 1.08 6.96
N PRO A 58 21.55 1.19 7.55
CA PRO A 58 21.93 0.36 8.68
C PRO A 58 21.09 0.72 9.92
N PRO A 59 20.78 -0.26 10.79
CA PRO A 59 19.86 -0.08 11.92
C PRO A 59 20.30 0.99 12.94
N GLU A 60 21.58 1.30 12.99
CA GLU A 60 22.17 2.37 13.81
C GLU A 60 21.83 3.78 13.31
N GLU A 61 21.59 3.95 12.01
CA GLU A 61 21.22 5.23 11.38
C GLU A 61 19.69 5.42 11.28
N ILE A 62 18.91 4.37 11.59
CA ILE A 62 17.45 4.43 11.59
C ILE A 62 16.97 5.26 12.79
N SER A 63 16.56 6.49 12.50
CA SER A 63 15.94 7.42 13.45
C SER A 63 14.63 6.87 14.04
N GLU A 64 14.27 7.29 15.26
CA GLU A 64 13.02 6.85 15.90
C GLU A 64 11.76 7.22 15.10
N ASP A 65 11.77 8.38 14.45
CA ASP A 65 10.69 8.82 13.56
C ASP A 65 10.48 7.84 12.40
N ALA A 66 11.57 7.34 11.81
CA ALA A 66 11.50 6.38 10.73
C ALA A 66 11.02 5.00 11.21
N LYS A 67 11.39 4.57 12.43
CA LYS A 67 10.80 3.37 13.06
C LYS A 67 9.30 3.52 13.28
N LEU A 68 8.85 4.72 13.67
CA LEU A 68 7.44 5.03 13.85
C LEU A 68 6.71 5.01 12.49
N ALA A 69 7.30 5.60 11.45
CA ALA A 69 6.77 5.56 10.08
C ALA A 69 6.64 4.11 9.57
N PHE A 70 7.65 3.28 9.77
CA PHE A 70 7.61 1.85 9.44
C PHE A 70 6.52 1.10 10.19
N THR A 71 6.38 1.34 11.49
CA THR A 71 5.34 0.71 12.30
C THR A 71 3.94 1.12 11.84
N ARG A 72 3.75 2.41 11.52
CA ARG A 72 2.49 2.94 10.97
C ARG A 72 2.20 2.32 9.60
N TRP A 73 3.19 2.22 8.73
CA TRP A 73 3.08 1.58 7.43
C TRP A 73 2.63 0.14 7.55
N MET A 74 3.31 -0.67 8.38
CA MET A 74 2.98 -2.08 8.59
C MET A 74 1.54 -2.25 9.09
N LYS A 75 1.10 -1.40 10.02
CA LYS A 75 -0.28 -1.42 10.54
C LYS A 75 -1.29 -1.03 9.46
N ALA A 76 -1.01 0.02 8.69
CA ALA A 76 -1.87 0.49 7.61
C ALA A 76 -1.99 -0.56 6.50
N ALA A 77 -0.86 -1.08 6.03
CA ALA A 77 -0.78 -2.12 5.00
C ALA A 77 -1.53 -3.38 5.42
N ARG A 78 -1.38 -3.83 6.67
CA ARG A 78 -2.12 -4.98 7.20
C ARG A 78 -3.64 -4.75 7.18
N ALA A 79 -4.10 -3.62 7.71
CA ALA A 79 -5.52 -3.27 7.72
C ALA A 79 -6.09 -3.15 6.29
N ALA A 80 -5.30 -2.60 5.36
CA ALA A 80 -5.64 -2.50 3.95
C ALA A 80 -5.71 -3.87 3.28
N THR A 81 -4.77 -4.78 3.56
CA THR A 81 -4.80 -6.17 3.07
C THR A 81 -6.05 -6.90 3.56
N GLU A 82 -6.37 -6.81 4.85
CA GLU A 82 -7.56 -7.46 5.41
C GLU A 82 -8.85 -6.95 4.73
N ALA A 83 -8.96 -5.65 4.47
CA ALA A 83 -10.11 -5.06 3.78
C ALA A 83 -10.13 -5.33 2.26
N GLY A 84 -8.96 -5.38 1.62
CA GLY A 84 -8.81 -5.68 0.20
C GLY A 84 -9.13 -7.15 -0.11
N MET A 85 -8.69 -8.07 0.74
CA MET A 85 -8.97 -9.51 0.63
C MET A 85 -10.38 -9.88 1.07
N GLN A 86 -11.10 -8.97 1.74
CA GLN A 86 -12.44 -9.24 2.24
C GLN A 86 -13.40 -9.57 1.09
N GLY A 87 -13.84 -10.83 1.05
CA GLY A 87 -14.79 -11.35 0.08
C GLY A 87 -14.18 -11.89 -1.21
N LEU A 88 -12.84 -11.94 -1.35
CA LEU A 88 -12.17 -12.54 -2.52
C LEU A 88 -12.13 -14.08 -2.47
N GLY A 89 -12.06 -14.68 -1.28
CA GLY A 89 -11.95 -16.13 -1.07
C GLY A 89 -10.54 -16.56 -0.61
N ASP A 90 -10.19 -17.84 -0.81
CA ASP A 90 -8.86 -18.39 -0.48
C ASP A 90 -7.80 -17.89 -1.48
N GLY A 91 -7.28 -16.69 -1.20
CA GLY A 91 -6.16 -16.07 -1.92
C GLY A 91 -4.83 -16.29 -1.20
N GLU A 92 -4.49 -17.54 -0.86
CA GLU A 92 -3.40 -17.92 0.06
C GLU A 92 -2.00 -17.37 -0.30
N CYS A 93 -1.78 -16.90 -1.53
CA CYS A 93 -0.50 -16.32 -1.97
C CYS A 93 -0.62 -14.91 -2.55
N SER A 94 -1.81 -14.31 -2.52
CA SER A 94 -2.01 -12.99 -3.11
C SER A 94 -1.53 -11.86 -2.20
N PHE A 95 -0.97 -10.81 -2.80
CA PHE A 95 -0.52 -9.62 -2.08
C PHE A 95 -0.82 -8.36 -2.86
N PHE A 96 -0.93 -7.24 -2.15
CA PHE A 96 -1.06 -5.92 -2.76
C PHE A 96 0.30 -5.26 -2.85
N GLU A 97 0.74 -5.00 -4.07
CA GLU A 97 1.91 -4.20 -4.36
C GLU A 97 1.52 -2.72 -4.35
N VAL A 98 2.26 -1.90 -3.60
CA VAL A 98 2.05 -0.45 -3.56
C VAL A 98 3.25 0.24 -4.20
N ARG A 99 3.01 1.04 -5.23
CA ARG A 99 4.06 1.81 -5.92
C ARG A 99 3.76 3.30 -5.79
N ARG A 100 4.80 4.11 -5.61
CA ARG A 100 4.66 5.57 -5.67
C ARG A 100 4.25 5.98 -7.08
N GLY A 101 3.33 6.94 -7.18
CA GLY A 101 3.02 7.58 -8.45
C GLY A 101 4.22 8.36 -8.94
N TRP A 102 4.44 8.38 -10.26
CA TRP A 102 5.51 9.19 -10.84
C TRP A 102 5.19 10.67 -10.56
N ARG A 103 5.90 11.28 -9.61
CA ARG A 103 5.95 12.73 -9.47
C ARG A 103 7.04 13.23 -10.41
N HIS A 104 6.66 14.01 -11.41
CA HIS A 104 7.56 14.56 -12.42
C HIS A 104 8.05 15.96 -12.05
#